data_AF-A0A1Y5TCC6-F1
#
_entry.id   AF-A0A1Y5TCC6-F1
#
_cell.length_a   1.000
_cell.length_b   1.000
_cell.length_c   1.000
_cell.angle_alpha   90.00
_cell.angle_beta   90.00
_cell.angle_gamma   90.00
#
_symmetry.space_group_name_H-M   'P 1'
#
loop_
_entity.id
_entity.type
_entity.pdbx_description
1 polymer ?
#
loop_
_entity_poly.entity_id
_entity_poly.type
_entity_poly.pdbx_seq_one_letter_code
_entity_poly.pdbx_strand_id
1 'polypeptide(L)'
;MEPAYESGDILFYSRDALGVPIEAIGRRCVVEDASGMAWVKLLRRRDGQPDGLFDLISFHADTPPMYDVTIKWAAPIKMHLGRDLVTKI
;
A
#
# COMPACT_ATOMS: atom_id res chain seq x y z
N MET A 1 7.68 3.50 -5.78
CA MET A 1 6.40 3.27 -6.48
C MET A 1 6.32 4.23 -7.66
N GLU A 2 7.44 4.44 -8.33
CA GLU A 2 7.56 5.42 -9.39
C GLU A 2 6.78 4.95 -10.62
N PRO A 3 6.15 5.86 -11.37
CA PRO A 3 6.17 7.33 -11.20
C PRO A 3 5.09 7.87 -10.22
N ALA A 4 4.26 6.99 -9.63
CA ALA A 4 3.13 7.45 -8.83
C ALA A 4 3.54 8.04 -7.46
N TYR A 5 4.56 7.45 -6.82
CA TYR A 5 5.17 7.97 -5.60
C TYR A 5 6.68 7.81 -5.64
N GLU A 6 7.38 8.91 -5.39
CA GLU A 6 8.83 9.02 -5.39
C GLU A 6 9.41 9.00 -3.98
N SER A 7 10.70 8.72 -3.89
CA SER A 7 11.42 8.89 -2.63
C SER A 7 11.42 10.37 -2.20
N GLY A 8 10.93 10.64 -1.00
CA GLY A 8 10.78 11.99 -0.45
C GLY A 8 9.37 12.55 -0.48
N ASP A 9 8.42 11.87 -1.13
CA ASP A 9 7.00 12.25 -1.08
C ASP A 9 6.42 12.07 0.33
N ILE A 10 5.43 12.90 0.66
CA ILE A 10 4.61 12.74 1.88
C ILE A 10 3.26 12.15 1.50
N LEU A 11 2.92 11.03 2.13
CA LEU A 11 1.65 10.32 1.92
C LEU A 11 0.70 10.52 3.11
N PHE A 12 -0.53 10.90 2.81
CA PHE A 12 -1.59 11.07 3.79
C PHE A 12 -2.54 9.88 3.73
N TYR A 13 -2.75 9.24 4.86
CA TYR A 13 -3.72 8.16 5.04
C TYR A 13 -4.35 8.28 6.44
N SER A 14 -5.48 7.60 6.65
CA SER A 14 -6.04 7.42 7.99
C SER A 14 -6.33 5.94 8.18
N ARG A 15 -6.05 5.45 9.38
CA ARG A 15 -6.31 4.06 9.75
C ARG A 15 -7.55 4.03 10.63
N ASP A 16 -8.69 4.02 9.97
CA ASP A 16 -10.00 4.14 10.61
C ASP A 16 -10.57 2.76 11.01
N ALA A 17 -9.94 1.67 10.55
CA ALA A 17 -10.33 0.29 10.81
C ALA A 17 -9.17 -0.59 11.32
N LEU A 18 -9.51 -1.66 12.04
CA LEU A 18 -8.59 -2.76 12.33
C LEU A 18 -8.53 -3.71 11.13
N GLY A 19 -7.36 -4.27 10.86
CA GLY A 19 -7.19 -5.21 9.75
C GLY A 19 -7.16 -4.55 8.37
N VAL A 20 -7.60 -5.30 7.37
CA VAL A 20 -7.69 -4.87 5.98
C VAL A 20 -9.16 -4.61 5.63
N PRO A 21 -9.58 -3.34 5.50
CA PRO A 21 -10.96 -3.02 5.17
C PRO A 21 -11.22 -3.27 3.67
N ILE A 22 -12.46 -3.60 3.30
CA ILE A 22 -12.81 -4.03 1.93
C ILE A 22 -12.55 -2.93 0.89
N GLU A 23 -12.76 -1.67 1.28
CA GLU A 23 -12.50 -0.49 0.46
C GLU A 23 -11.02 -0.26 0.14
N ALA A 24 -10.10 -0.94 0.84
CA ALA A 24 -8.67 -0.91 0.52
C ALA A 24 -8.31 -1.81 -0.68
N ILE A 25 -9.14 -2.82 -0.99
CA ILE A 25 -8.89 -3.71 -2.12
C ILE A 25 -9.04 -2.92 -3.43
N GLY A 26 -8.04 -3.02 -4.30
CA GLY A 26 -7.95 -2.26 -5.54
C GLY A 26 -7.47 -0.82 -5.36
N ARG A 27 -7.05 -0.42 -4.15
CA ARG A 27 -6.52 0.93 -3.85
C ARG A 27 -5.03 0.91 -3.57
N ARG A 28 -4.41 2.06 -3.82
CA ARG A 28 -3.05 2.36 -3.36
C ARG A 28 -3.11 2.55 -1.85
N CYS A 29 -2.37 1.73 -1.13
CA CYS A 29 -2.44 1.66 0.31
C CYS A 29 -1.05 1.76 0.92
N VAL A 30 -1.01 2.30 2.13
CA VAL A 30 0.00 1.92 3.11
C VAL A 30 -0.45 0.61 3.73
N VAL A 31 0.42 -0.39 3.75
CA VAL A 31 0.12 -1.72 4.28
C VAL A 31 1.23 -2.17 5.23
N GLU A 32 0.87 -2.83 6.32
CA GLU A 32 1.83 -3.52 7.19
C GLU A 32 1.62 -5.02 7.05
N ASP A 33 2.70 -5.74 6.73
CA ASP A 33 2.66 -7.20 6.66
C ASP A 33 2.80 -7.85 8.04
N ALA A 34 2.69 -9.18 8.10
CA ALA A 34 2.82 -9.93 9.33
C ALA A 34 4.20 -9.79 10.02
N SER A 35 5.25 -9.37 9.30
CA SER A 35 6.59 -9.12 9.87
C SER A 35 6.73 -7.72 10.49
N GLY A 36 5.72 -6.87 10.34
CA GLY A 36 5.76 -5.47 10.77
C GLY A 36 6.41 -4.54 9.74
N MET A 37 6.71 -5.01 8.53
CA MET A 37 7.24 -4.16 7.46
C MET A 37 6.10 -3.37 6.81
N ALA A 38 6.33 -2.08 6.65
CA ALA A 38 5.40 -1.17 5.99
C ALA A 38 5.73 -1.01 4.50
N TRP A 39 4.72 -1.08 3.66
CA TRP A 39 4.83 -0.96 2.21
C TRP A 39 3.85 0.07 1.67
N VAL A 40 4.21 0.66 0.54
CA VAL A 40 3.29 1.44 -0.30
C VAL A 40 3.07 0.64 -1.58
N LYS A 41 1.87 0.09 -1.76
CA LYS A 41 1.55 -0.86 -2.84
C LYS A 41 0.08 -0.72 -3.27
N LEU A 42 -0.26 -1.21 -4.46
CA LEU A 42 -1.67 -1.50 -4.77
C LEU A 42 -2.02 -2.82 -4.10
N LEU A 43 -3.05 -2.80 -3.26
CA LEU A 43 -3.55 -4.00 -2.62
C LEU A 43 -4.53 -4.71 -3.57
N ARG A 44 -4.27 -5.97 -3.91
CA ARG A 44 -5.15 -6.78 -4.74
C ARG A 44 -5.59 -8.02 -3.99
N ARG A 45 -6.82 -8.43 -4.23
CA ARG A 45 -7.34 -9.75 -3.85
C ARG A 45 -7.83 -10.47 -5.10
N ARG A 46 -7.54 -11.76 -5.21
CA ARG A 46 -7.99 -12.63 -6.31
C ARG A 46 -9.20 -13.46 -5.86
N ASP A 47 -10.05 -13.83 -6.81
CA ASP A 47 -11.16 -14.75 -6.53
C ASP A 47 -10.62 -16.11 -6.05
N GLY A 48 -11.21 -16.64 -4.98
CA GLY A 48 -10.77 -17.89 -4.36
C GLY A 48 -9.49 -17.80 -3.52
N GLN A 49 -8.89 -16.62 -3.36
CA GLN A 49 -7.73 -16.43 -2.49
C GLN A 49 -8.11 -16.59 -1.00
N PRO A 50 -7.35 -17.38 -0.21
CA PRO A 50 -7.62 -17.56 1.22
C PRO A 50 -7.77 -16.24 1.98
N ASP A 51 -8.60 -16.24 3.02
CA ASP A 51 -8.78 -15.07 3.87
C ASP A 51 -7.47 -14.65 4.54
N GLY A 52 -7.24 -13.33 4.60
CA GLY A 52 -6.04 -12.73 5.18
C GLY A 52 -4.83 -12.68 4.24
N LEU A 53 -4.89 -13.31 3.06
CA LEU A 53 -3.85 -13.24 2.04
C LEU A 53 -4.21 -12.23 0.95
N PHE A 54 -3.21 -11.46 0.54
CA PHE A 54 -3.36 -10.42 -0.47
C PHE A 54 -2.11 -10.36 -1.36
N ASP A 55 -2.30 -9.85 -2.58
CA ASP A 55 -1.17 -9.53 -3.44
C ASP A 55 -0.81 -8.05 -3.32
N LEU A 56 0.49 -7.76 -3.23
CA LEU A 56 1.03 -6.40 -3.21
C LEU A 56 1.66 -6.07 -4.55
N ILE A 57 1.01 -5.20 -5.32
CA ILE A 57 1.43 -4.86 -6.67
C ILE A 57 2.27 -3.59 -6.64
N SER A 58 3.46 -3.65 -7.25
CA SER A 58 4.30 -2.48 -7.49
C SER A 58 3.81 -1.73 -8.73
N PHE A 59 3.98 -0.41 -8.75
CA PHE A 59 3.78 0.39 -9.97
C PHE A 59 5.08 0.61 -10.74
N HIS A 60 6.21 0.27 -10.13
CA HIS A 60 7.48 0.23 -10.85
C HIS A 60 7.51 -1.04 -11.70
N ALA A 61 7.61 -0.89 -13.03
CA ALA A 61 7.44 -1.96 -14.00
C ALA A 61 8.40 -3.15 -13.78
N ASP A 62 9.61 -2.86 -13.32
CA ASP A 62 10.64 -3.88 -13.12
C ASP A 62 10.52 -4.62 -11.76
N THR A 63 9.54 -4.26 -10.95
CA THR A 63 9.33 -4.88 -9.64
C THR A 63 8.15 -5.85 -9.70
N PRO A 64 8.40 -7.16 -9.58
CA PRO A 64 7.32 -8.15 -9.64
C PRO A 64 6.33 -7.97 -8.47
N PRO A 65 5.06 -8.36 -8.65
CA PRO A 65 4.11 -8.48 -7.55
C PRO A 65 4.61 -9.41 -6.45
N MET A 66 4.28 -9.08 -5.20
CA MET A 66 4.37 -10.03 -4.10
C MET A 66 3.02 -10.72 -3.96
N TYR A 67 3.00 -12.04 -4.03
CA TYR A 67 1.76 -12.83 -3.98
C TYR A 67 1.53 -13.41 -2.59
N ASP A 68 0.25 -13.57 -2.25
CA ASP A 68 -0.18 -14.33 -1.06
C ASP A 68 0.49 -13.87 0.25
N VAL A 69 0.59 -12.55 0.42
CA VAL A 69 1.18 -11.90 1.59
C VAL A 69 0.13 -11.78 2.69
N THR A 70 0.48 -12.21 3.90
CA THR A 70 -0.34 -11.98 5.10
C THR A 70 -0.27 -10.51 5.51
N ILE A 71 -1.39 -9.81 5.44
CA ILE A 71 -1.47 -8.38 5.75
C ILE A 71 -2.13 -8.17 7.11
N LYS A 72 -1.43 -7.47 8.00
CA LYS A 72 -1.93 -7.14 9.33
C LYS A 72 -2.92 -5.99 9.29
N TRP A 73 -2.63 -4.97 8.47
CA TRP A 73 -3.58 -3.90 8.18
C TRP A 73 -3.25 -3.17 6.88
N ALA A 74 -4.26 -2.51 6.32
CA ALA A 74 -4.12 -1.68 5.13
C ALA A 74 -4.93 -0.39 5.29
N ALA A 75 -4.40 0.72 4.77
CA ALA A 75 -5.09 2.00 4.74
C ALA A 75 -4.93 2.65 3.35
N PRO A 76 -6.03 3.01 2.66
CA PRO A 76 -5.96 3.75 1.41
C PRO A 76 -5.24 5.09 1.57
N ILE A 77 -4.37 5.40 0.61
CA ILE A 77 -3.74 6.72 0.51
C ILE A 77 -4.80 7.71 0.03
N LYS A 78 -5.05 8.75 0.82
CA LYS A 78 -6.06 9.78 0.58
C LYS A 78 -5.48 10.93 -0.26
N MET A 79 -4.22 11.27 -0.05
CA MET A 79 -3.52 12.36 -0.73
C MET A 79 -2.00 12.12 -0.71
N HIS A 80 -1.27 12.70 -1.65
CA HIS A 80 0.18 12.80 -1.59
C HIS A 80 0.64 14.22 -1.91
N LEU A 81 1.78 14.60 -1.34
CA LEU A 81 2.53 15.79 -1.71
C LEU A 81 3.85 15.34 -2.31
N GLY A 82 4.15 15.84 -3.51
CA GLY A 82 5.41 15.59 -4.19
C GLY A 82 6.58 16.16 -3.40
N ARG A 83 7.73 15.48 -3.46
CA ARG A 83 8.98 15.88 -2.79
C ARG A 83 9.41 17.32 -3.05
N ASP A 84 9.01 17.91 -4.18
CA ASP A 84 9.29 19.30 -4.58
C ASP A 84 8.52 20.33 -3.75
N LEU A 85 7.39 19.93 -3.18
CA LEU A 85 6.57 20.75 -2.28
C LEU A 85 6.94 20.56 -0.80
N VAL A 86 7.94 19.71 -0.51
CA VAL A 86 8.32 19.30 0.84
C VAL A 86 9.72 19.85 1.17
N THR A 87 9.82 20.63 2.25
CA THR A 87 11.11 21.08 2.79
C THR A 87 11.31 20.48 4.18
N LYS A 88 12.46 19.84 4.39
CA LYS A 88 12.87 19.36 5.71
C LYS A 88 13.34 20.55 6.54
N ILE A 89 12.78 20.72 7.74
CA ILE A 89 13.18 21.75 8.72
C ILE A 89 14.27 21.17 9.62
#